data_AF-A0A7G9YIH0-F1
#
_entry.id   AF-A0A7G9YIH0-F1
#
_cell.length_a   1.000
_cell.length_b   1.000
_cell.length_c   1.000
_cell.angle_alpha   90.00
_cell.angle_beta   90.00
_cell.angle_gamma   90.00
#
_symmetry.space_group_name_H-M   'P 1'
#
loop_
_entity.id
_entity.type
_entity.pdbx_description
1 polymer ?
#
loop_
_entity_poly.entity_id
_entity_poly.type
_entity_poly.pdbx_seq_one_letter_code
_entity_poly.pdbx_strand_id
1 'polypeptide(L)'
;MLTKLTELLDDPSAHVDVKRILIMDGGGNGVETLRSFKDSDEYYITILDDNQTKERKFKHIRDEIRYKYGNATLVDCKIELLDSKEPGYIYECRAVIVKWDNGRKSVLITDIPHDLLDASEITKRYFDRWPMQEKQFRDAKSGVNIHRITGYGKKIENYDKMSEKHGELCKRITQLKAELEKPLSEIEAIEEQLTDIYRQERTFREKSKIVEGQRVLSEVDSVELKNYETKINKHLRQQRKIEKEHKDALKRLKKYLKEEKRIRGKDKVYRIDTELDQIMTCFKMSFINLCSLFLTRCMNHEKFELQTLFESIFQLNGEAFITTVLG
;
A
#
# COMPACT_ATOMS: atom_id res chain seq x y z
N MET A 1 -28.37 -31.62 16.42
CA MET A 1 -27.42 -32.30 17.34
C MET A 1 -26.16 -31.45 17.54
N LEU A 2 -25.61 -30.80 16.51
CA LEU A 2 -24.52 -29.81 16.66
C LEU A 2 -24.88 -28.62 17.57
N THR A 3 -26.09 -28.07 17.47
CA THR A 3 -26.52 -26.87 18.22
C THR A 3 -26.53 -27.03 19.74
N LYS A 4 -26.89 -28.23 20.24
CA LYS A 4 -26.87 -28.51 21.70
C LYS A 4 -25.45 -28.74 22.24
N LEU A 5 -24.51 -29.13 21.39
CA LEU A 5 -23.11 -29.35 21.76
C LEU A 5 -22.36 -28.03 21.87
N THR A 6 -22.69 -27.04 21.03
CA THR A 6 -22.14 -25.69 21.11
C THR A 6 -22.60 -24.98 22.39
N GLU A 7 -23.89 -25.07 22.76
CA GLU A 7 -24.43 -24.47 23.99
C GLU A 7 -23.88 -25.10 25.28
N LEU A 8 -23.50 -26.39 25.25
CA LEU A 8 -22.94 -27.11 26.42
C LEU A 8 -21.44 -26.86 26.62
N LEU A 9 -20.74 -26.32 25.61
CA LEU A 9 -19.31 -26.02 25.63
C LEU A 9 -19.02 -24.51 25.69
N ASP A 10 -20.06 -23.67 25.64
CA ASP A 10 -19.98 -22.22 25.75
C ASP A 10 -19.82 -21.84 27.23
N ASP A 11 -18.61 -22.01 27.76
CA ASP A 11 -18.24 -21.54 29.09
C ASP A 11 -17.98 -20.03 29.01
N PRO A 12 -18.81 -19.18 29.67
CA PRO A 12 -18.64 -17.74 29.64
C PRO A 12 -17.29 -17.28 30.20
N SER A 13 -16.66 -18.10 31.04
CA SER A 13 -15.32 -17.84 31.60
C SER A 13 -14.18 -18.20 30.66
N ALA A 14 -14.45 -18.94 29.57
CA ALA A 14 -13.53 -19.26 28.48
C ALA A 14 -13.63 -18.29 27.29
N HIS A 15 -14.60 -17.36 27.30
CA HIS A 15 -14.68 -16.29 26.31
C HIS A 15 -13.50 -15.32 26.49
N VAL A 16 -12.43 -15.58 25.72
CA VAL A 16 -11.39 -14.59 25.51
C VAL A 16 -11.98 -13.48 24.65
N ASP A 17 -11.98 -12.25 25.16
CA ASP A 17 -12.29 -11.07 24.35
C ASP A 17 -11.18 -10.88 23.31
N VAL A 18 -11.46 -11.27 22.06
CA VAL A 18 -10.50 -11.19 20.95
C VAL A 18 -10.78 -9.94 20.15
N LYS A 19 -9.93 -8.93 20.35
CA LYS A 19 -9.91 -7.75 19.48
C LYS A 19 -9.25 -8.07 18.15
N ARG A 20 -10.00 -7.89 17.06
CA ARG A 20 -9.52 -8.15 15.70
C ARG A 20 -8.96 -6.88 15.08
N ILE A 21 -7.94 -7.04 14.23
CA ILE A 21 -7.36 -5.96 13.45
C ILE A 21 -7.48 -6.32 11.98
N LEU A 22 -8.30 -5.57 11.25
CA LEU A 22 -8.44 -5.67 9.80
C LEU A 22 -7.31 -4.89 9.11
N ILE A 23 -6.52 -5.56 8.28
CA ILE A 23 -5.45 -4.91 7.52
C ILE A 23 -5.84 -4.83 6.04
N MET A 24 -6.05 -3.61 5.56
CA MET A 24 -6.54 -3.34 4.20
C MET A 24 -5.49 -2.62 3.37
N ASP A 25 -5.42 -2.93 2.07
CA ASP A 25 -4.62 -2.14 1.14
C ASP A 25 -5.23 -0.74 0.92
N GLY A 26 -4.49 0.15 0.24
CA GLY A 26 -4.90 1.55 0.01
C GLY A 26 -6.24 1.73 -0.70
N GLY A 27 -6.77 0.70 -1.37
CA GLY A 27 -8.11 0.72 -1.95
C GLY A 27 -9.25 0.84 -0.93
N GLY A 28 -9.01 0.50 0.34
CA GLY A 28 -10.00 0.55 1.43
C GLY A 28 -9.94 1.81 2.30
N ASN A 29 -9.19 2.84 1.90
CA ASN A 29 -8.92 4.01 2.76
C ASN A 29 -9.96 5.15 2.67
N GLY A 30 -11.13 4.89 2.08
CA GLY A 30 -12.22 5.86 1.96
C GLY A 30 -12.84 6.21 3.31
N VAL A 31 -13.08 7.51 3.57
CA VAL A 31 -13.60 7.98 4.87
C VAL A 31 -14.93 7.31 5.26
N GLU A 32 -15.84 7.10 4.32
CA GLU A 32 -17.08 6.35 4.55
C GLU A 32 -16.82 4.94 5.10
N THR A 33 -15.87 4.21 4.50
CA THR A 33 -15.46 2.87 4.94
C THR A 33 -14.81 2.93 6.32
N LEU A 34 -13.96 3.91 6.59
CA LEU A 34 -13.33 4.09 7.90
C LEU A 34 -14.37 4.42 9.00
N ARG A 35 -15.39 5.20 8.65
CA ARG A 35 -16.49 5.55 9.56
C ARG A 35 -17.33 4.34 9.95
N SER A 36 -17.55 3.38 9.03
CA SER A 36 -18.31 2.17 9.36
C SER A 36 -17.63 1.27 10.41
N PHE A 37 -16.31 1.43 10.63
CA PHE A 37 -15.61 0.72 11.71
C PHE A 37 -15.80 1.37 13.09
N LYS A 38 -16.29 2.61 13.17
CA LYS A 38 -16.45 3.31 14.46
C LYS A 38 -17.39 2.59 15.42
N ASP A 39 -18.39 1.88 14.87
CA ASP A 39 -19.38 1.13 15.63
C ASP A 39 -19.07 -0.38 15.67
N SER A 40 -17.86 -0.78 15.24
CA SER A 40 -17.37 -2.16 15.23
C SER A 40 -16.42 -2.42 16.40
N ASP A 41 -16.38 -3.66 16.89
CA ASP A 41 -15.36 -4.13 17.83
C ASP A 41 -14.00 -4.44 17.15
N GLU A 42 -13.92 -4.22 15.84
CA GLU A 42 -12.72 -4.45 15.03
C GLU A 42 -11.95 -3.16 14.79
N TYR A 43 -10.64 -3.21 15.03
CA TYR A 43 -9.72 -2.16 14.61
C TYR A 43 -9.32 -2.32 13.15
N TYR A 44 -8.76 -1.27 12.54
CA TYR A 44 -8.21 -1.33 11.19
C TYR A 44 -6.80 -0.76 11.08
N ILE A 45 -6.05 -1.22 10.06
CA ILE A 45 -4.82 -0.58 9.58
C ILE A 45 -4.87 -0.51 8.05
N THR A 46 -4.66 0.68 7.49
CA THR A 46 -4.54 0.85 6.04
C THR A 46 -3.50 1.93 5.69
N ILE A 47 -3.20 2.09 4.40
CA ILE A 47 -2.23 3.06 3.88
C ILE A 47 -2.93 4.18 3.11
N LEU A 48 -2.41 5.39 3.23
CA LEU A 48 -2.84 6.54 2.43
C LEU A 48 -1.94 6.76 1.21
N ASP A 49 -2.55 7.24 0.14
CA ASP A 49 -1.85 7.69 -1.05
C ASP A 49 -1.19 9.07 -0.86
N ASP A 50 -0.19 9.39 -1.68
CA ASP A 50 0.54 10.66 -1.64
C ASP A 50 -0.37 11.90 -1.76
N ASN A 51 -1.47 11.80 -2.52
CA ASN A 51 -2.44 12.89 -2.68
C ASN A 51 -3.26 13.16 -1.39
N GLN A 52 -3.36 12.17 -0.50
CA GLN A 52 -4.10 12.24 0.75
C GLN A 52 -3.25 12.78 1.91
N THR A 53 -1.92 12.76 1.79
CA THR A 53 -0.96 12.99 2.91
C THR A 53 -0.32 14.38 2.92
N LYS A 54 -1.11 15.41 2.61
CA LYS A 54 -0.66 16.81 2.67
C LYS A 54 -0.33 17.24 4.09
N GLU A 55 0.75 18.00 4.26
CA GLU A 55 1.28 18.39 5.58
C GLU A 55 0.25 19.06 6.50
N ARG A 56 -0.59 19.93 5.93
CA ARG A 56 -1.68 20.64 6.62
C ARG A 56 -2.63 19.71 7.40
N LYS A 57 -2.76 18.45 6.99
CA LYS A 57 -3.71 17.50 7.58
C LYS A 57 -3.20 16.84 8.87
N PHE A 58 -1.89 16.87 9.12
CA PHE A 58 -1.31 16.22 10.29
C PHE A 58 -1.35 17.11 11.53
N LYS A 59 -1.60 16.50 12.69
CA LYS A 59 -1.72 17.13 14.01
C LYS A 59 -1.13 16.22 15.08
N HIS A 60 -0.82 16.78 16.24
CA HIS A 60 -0.22 16.08 17.38
C HIS A 60 1.01 15.24 16.98
N ILE A 61 1.89 15.85 16.18
CA ILE A 61 3.08 15.21 15.66
C ILE A 61 4.04 14.94 16.82
N ARG A 62 4.36 13.66 17.05
CA ARG A 62 5.31 13.23 18.09
C ARG A 62 6.74 13.22 17.56
N ASP A 63 7.67 13.00 18.48
CA ASP A 63 9.08 12.85 18.16
C ASP A 63 9.36 11.66 17.24
N GLU A 64 10.42 11.79 16.47
CA GLU A 64 10.92 10.73 15.60
C GLU A 64 11.48 9.57 16.42
N ILE A 65 11.02 8.35 16.10
CA ILE A 65 11.54 7.12 16.69
C ILE A 65 12.11 6.20 15.62
N ARG A 66 13.16 5.45 15.95
CA ARG A 66 13.69 4.44 15.02
C ARG A 66 12.74 3.26 14.93
N TYR A 67 12.50 2.76 13.71
CA TYR A 67 11.70 1.56 13.50
C TYR A 67 12.40 0.33 14.09
N LYS A 68 11.72 -0.38 15.00
CA LYS A 68 12.29 -1.56 15.70
C LYS A 68 12.68 -2.72 14.78
N TYR A 69 12.01 -2.86 13.64
CA TYR A 69 12.10 -4.04 12.77
C TYR A 69 12.69 -3.74 11.39
N GLY A 70 13.31 -2.58 11.17
CA GLY A 70 13.88 -2.25 9.87
C GLY A 70 14.46 -0.86 9.74
N ASN A 71 14.78 -0.51 8.49
CA ASN A 71 15.49 0.71 8.13
C ASN A 71 14.52 1.85 7.79
N ALA A 72 13.91 2.39 8.84
CA ALA A 72 13.02 3.54 8.77
C ALA A 72 13.00 4.34 10.07
N THR A 73 12.60 5.60 9.96
CA THR A 73 12.22 6.46 11.08
C THR A 73 10.70 6.64 11.06
N LEU A 74 10.07 6.53 12.23
CA LEU A 74 8.62 6.60 12.38
C LEU A 74 8.24 7.88 13.12
N VAL A 75 7.11 8.46 12.74
CA VAL A 75 6.47 9.58 13.43
C VAL A 75 5.01 9.25 13.67
N ASP A 76 4.62 9.17 14.93
CA ASP A 76 3.22 8.96 15.33
C ASP A 76 2.50 10.31 15.43
N CYS A 77 1.28 10.38 14.91
CA CYS A 77 0.49 11.61 14.84
C CYS A 77 -1.00 11.31 14.64
N LYS A 78 -1.80 12.35 14.49
CA LYS A 78 -3.17 12.29 13.98
C LYS A 78 -3.26 12.91 12.59
N ILE A 79 -4.26 12.48 11.82
CA ILE A 79 -4.58 13.06 10.52
C ILE A 79 -6.06 13.38 10.41
N GLU A 80 -6.38 14.52 9.79
CA GLU A 80 -7.74 14.92 9.42
C GLU A 80 -8.01 14.61 7.94
N LEU A 81 -9.02 13.77 7.70
CA LEU A 81 -9.51 13.41 6.36
C LEU A 81 -10.89 14.02 6.13
N LEU A 82 -11.18 14.40 4.89
CA LEU A 82 -12.50 14.91 4.50
C LEU A 82 -13.26 13.81 3.78
N ASP A 83 -14.54 13.67 4.10
CA ASP A 83 -15.41 12.77 3.36
C ASP A 83 -15.75 13.35 1.98
N SER A 84 -15.61 12.53 0.95
CA SER A 84 -15.96 12.91 -0.42
C SER A 84 -17.47 12.82 -0.68
N LYS A 85 -18.20 12.00 0.09
CA LYS A 85 -19.66 11.85 -0.01
C LYS A 85 -20.41 12.85 0.85
N GLU A 86 -19.83 13.29 1.96
CA GLU A 86 -20.42 14.26 2.88
C GLU A 86 -19.54 15.51 3.01
N PRO A 87 -19.83 16.57 2.22
CA PRO A 87 -19.02 17.78 2.20
C PRO A 87 -18.90 18.43 3.58
N GLY A 88 -17.66 18.61 4.04
CA GLY A 88 -17.37 19.27 5.32
C GLY A 88 -17.25 18.31 6.50
N TYR A 89 -17.58 17.03 6.35
CA TYR A 89 -17.35 16.03 7.38
C TYR A 89 -15.85 15.76 7.56
N ILE A 90 -15.35 15.96 8.79
CA ILE A 90 -13.96 15.74 9.17
C ILE A 90 -13.85 14.42 9.93
N TYR A 91 -13.09 13.47 9.39
CA TYR A 91 -12.71 12.26 10.07
C TYR A 91 -11.29 12.39 10.63
N GLU A 92 -11.16 12.31 11.96
CA GLU A 92 -9.87 12.33 12.66
C GLU A 92 -9.49 10.91 13.07
N CYS A 93 -8.30 10.45 12.67
CA CYS A 93 -7.77 9.14 13.07
C CYS A 93 -6.26 9.21 13.34
N ARG A 94 -5.70 8.16 13.94
CA ARG A 94 -4.26 8.05 14.19
C ARG A 94 -3.54 7.76 12.88
N ALA A 95 -2.35 8.32 12.72
CA ALA A 95 -1.50 8.12 11.56
C ALA A 95 -0.05 7.87 11.98
N VAL A 96 0.61 6.95 11.28
CA VAL A 96 2.05 6.67 11.43
C VAL A 96 2.74 7.01 10.12
N ILE A 97 3.58 8.04 10.15
CA ILE A 97 4.43 8.41 9.02
C ILE A 97 5.70 7.57 9.08
N VAL A 98 5.91 6.74 8.06
CA VAL A 98 7.08 5.90 7.87
C VAL A 98 8.03 6.58 6.90
N LYS A 99 9.17 7.05 7.38
CA LYS A 99 10.26 7.62 6.59
C LYS A 99 11.31 6.53 6.38
N TRP A 100 11.30 5.88 5.23
CA TRP A 100 12.27 4.85 4.88
C TRP A 100 13.64 5.45 4.59
N ASP A 101 14.71 4.76 4.98
CA ASP A 101 16.09 5.24 4.74
C ASP A 101 16.43 5.40 3.25
N ASN A 102 15.67 4.74 2.37
CA ASN A 102 15.77 4.89 0.92
C ASN A 102 15.08 6.16 0.37
N GLY A 103 14.61 7.05 1.24
CA GLY A 103 13.94 8.31 0.89
C GLY A 103 12.46 8.16 0.54
N ARG A 104 11.87 6.95 0.61
CA ARG A 104 10.43 6.77 0.45
C ARG A 104 9.70 7.18 1.72
N LYS A 105 8.48 7.70 1.55
CA LYS A 105 7.56 8.01 2.63
C LYS A 105 6.30 7.18 2.46
N SER A 106 5.78 6.65 3.55
CA SER A 106 4.48 5.98 3.60
C SER A 106 3.71 6.51 4.79
N VAL A 107 2.39 6.55 4.72
CA VAL A 107 1.54 7.00 5.83
C VAL A 107 0.48 5.94 6.08
N LEU A 108 0.58 5.29 7.23
CA LEU A 108 -0.42 4.34 7.69
C LEU A 108 -1.44 5.07 8.55
N ILE A 109 -2.70 4.64 8.50
CA ILE A 109 -3.76 5.13 9.37
C ILE A 109 -4.45 3.99 10.10
N THR A 110 -4.96 4.29 11.29
CA THR A 110 -5.57 3.31 12.18
C THR A 110 -6.46 4.00 13.21
N ASP A 111 -7.41 3.25 13.76
CA ASP A 111 -8.17 3.56 14.96
C ASP A 111 -7.60 2.88 16.22
N ILE A 112 -6.52 2.09 16.07
CA ILE A 112 -5.84 1.44 17.19
C ILE A 112 -5.21 2.50 18.11
N PRO A 113 -5.55 2.49 19.41
CA PRO A 113 -5.04 3.49 20.33
C PRO A 113 -3.57 3.19 20.67
N HIS A 114 -2.84 4.23 21.08
CA HIS A 114 -1.38 4.19 21.26
C HIS A 114 -0.94 3.29 22.41
N ASP A 115 -1.76 3.20 23.45
CA ASP A 115 -1.60 2.28 24.58
C ASP A 115 -1.69 0.80 24.16
N LEU A 116 -2.46 0.48 23.11
CA LEU A 116 -2.58 -0.89 22.63
C LEU A 116 -1.42 -1.30 21.72
N LEU A 117 -1.08 -0.49 20.71
CA LEU A 117 0.06 -0.75 19.81
C LEU A 117 0.84 0.53 19.52
N ASP A 118 2.17 0.42 19.56
CA ASP A 118 3.07 1.50 19.16
C ASP A 118 3.19 1.62 17.63
N ALA A 119 3.86 2.68 17.16
CA ALA A 119 4.04 2.93 15.74
C ALA A 119 4.86 1.84 15.01
N SER A 120 5.80 1.18 15.69
CA SER A 120 6.57 0.08 15.11
C SER A 120 5.69 -1.17 14.93
N GLU A 121 4.85 -1.46 15.90
CA GLU A 121 3.90 -2.58 15.88
C GLU A 121 2.82 -2.41 14.79
N ILE A 122 2.32 -1.19 14.59
CA ILE A 122 1.40 -0.86 13.48
C ILE A 122 2.10 -1.06 12.13
N THR A 123 3.31 -0.50 11.99
CA THR A 123 4.10 -0.58 10.77
C THR A 123 4.39 -2.03 10.40
N LYS A 124 4.85 -2.82 11.38
CA LYS A 124 5.13 -4.25 11.20
C LYS A 124 3.89 -5.00 10.74
N ARG A 125 2.75 -4.89 11.43
CA ARG A 125 1.50 -5.58 11.04
C ARG A 125 1.07 -5.25 9.62
N TYR A 126 1.13 -3.97 9.23
CA TYR A 126 0.75 -3.58 7.87
C TYR A 126 1.63 -4.24 6.80
N PHE A 127 2.96 -4.20 6.97
CA PHE A 127 3.88 -4.75 5.97
C PHE A 127 3.98 -6.29 6.03
N ASP A 128 3.71 -6.90 7.17
CA ASP A 128 3.59 -8.36 7.33
C ASP A 128 2.36 -8.94 6.62
N ARG A 129 1.38 -8.10 6.24
CA ARG A 129 0.29 -8.51 5.33
C ARG A 129 0.85 -9.06 4.01
N TRP A 130 1.93 -8.50 3.48
CA TRP A 130 2.44 -8.83 2.14
C TRP A 130 2.85 -10.33 2.02
N PRO A 131 3.61 -10.92 2.97
CA PRO A 131 3.82 -12.36 3.05
C PRO A 131 2.54 -13.21 3.22
N MET A 132 1.45 -12.66 3.76
CA MET A 132 0.24 -13.43 4.08
C MET A 132 -0.83 -13.37 2.99
N GLN A 133 -0.82 -12.34 2.14
CA GLN A 133 -1.73 -12.23 0.99
C GLN A 133 -1.02 -12.53 -0.32
N GLU A 134 -0.01 -11.73 -0.69
CA GLU A 134 0.63 -11.81 -2.00
C GLU A 134 1.51 -13.07 -2.14
N LYS A 135 2.24 -13.43 -1.06
CA LYS A 135 3.12 -14.60 -1.08
C LYS A 135 2.32 -15.91 -1.06
N GLN A 136 1.14 -16.00 -0.44
CA GLN A 136 0.29 -17.19 -0.58
C GLN A 136 -0.17 -17.38 -2.04
N PHE A 137 -0.58 -16.31 -2.73
CA PHE A 137 -0.87 -16.37 -4.17
C PHE A 137 0.37 -16.72 -5.01
N ARG A 138 1.55 -16.22 -4.64
CA ARG A 138 2.82 -16.56 -5.30
C ARG A 138 3.27 -18.00 -5.03
N ASP A 139 3.06 -18.50 -3.83
CA ASP A 139 3.49 -19.82 -3.40
C ASP A 139 2.53 -20.90 -3.94
N ALA A 140 1.23 -20.60 -4.03
CA ALA A 140 0.27 -21.38 -4.83
C ALA A 140 0.67 -21.41 -6.32
N LYS A 141 1.22 -20.31 -6.86
CA LYS A 141 1.84 -20.28 -8.20
C LYS A 141 3.20 -21.00 -8.27
N SER A 142 3.86 -21.27 -7.14
CA SER A 142 5.18 -21.90 -7.08
C SER A 142 5.16 -23.40 -6.91
N GLY A 143 4.14 -23.98 -6.28
CA GLY A 143 3.98 -25.44 -6.16
C GLY A 143 3.96 -26.17 -7.50
N VAL A 144 3.65 -25.45 -8.59
CA VAL A 144 3.68 -25.96 -9.96
C VAL A 144 4.76 -25.32 -10.84
N ASN A 145 5.61 -24.47 -10.26
CA ASN A 145 6.66 -23.77 -10.98
C ASN A 145 6.14 -23.05 -12.25
N ILE A 146 4.92 -22.51 -12.24
CA ILE A 146 4.30 -21.84 -13.40
C ILE A 146 5.15 -20.66 -13.88
N HIS A 147 5.83 -20.00 -12.94
CA HIS A 147 6.71 -18.86 -13.19
C HIS A 147 8.17 -19.25 -13.49
N ARG A 148 8.52 -20.54 -13.41
CA ARG A 148 9.87 -21.03 -13.68
C ARG A 148 10.06 -21.17 -15.18
N ILE A 149 10.71 -20.15 -15.74
CA ILE A 149 11.20 -20.09 -17.12
C ILE A 149 12.12 -21.28 -17.37
N THR A 150 11.69 -22.20 -18.23
CA THR A 150 12.46 -23.37 -18.67
C THR A 150 13.42 -23.09 -19.84
N GLY A 151 13.34 -21.89 -20.43
CA GLY A 151 14.30 -21.42 -21.43
C GLY A 151 15.74 -21.32 -20.87
N TYR A 152 16.73 -21.66 -21.69
CA TYR A 152 18.15 -21.63 -21.33
C TYR A 152 18.58 -20.24 -20.85
N GLY A 153 18.90 -20.11 -19.56
CA GLY A 153 19.77 -19.09 -18.97
C GLY A 153 19.34 -17.62 -19.10
N LYS A 154 19.11 -16.94 -17.98
CA LYS A 154 19.00 -15.47 -17.94
C LYS A 154 20.30 -14.84 -18.46
N LYS A 155 20.32 -14.38 -19.73
CA LYS A 155 21.37 -13.48 -20.22
C LYS A 155 20.99 -12.05 -19.83
N ILE A 156 21.83 -11.43 -19.01
CA ILE A 156 21.74 -10.01 -18.71
C ILE A 156 22.36 -9.29 -19.92
N GLU A 157 21.52 -8.64 -20.70
CA GLU A 157 21.96 -7.79 -21.81
C GLU A 157 21.84 -6.33 -21.39
N ASN A 158 22.90 -5.55 -21.67
CA ASN A 158 22.84 -4.10 -21.56
C ASN A 158 21.90 -3.58 -22.65
N TYR A 159 20.86 -2.86 -22.25
CA TYR A 159 19.94 -2.23 -23.19
C TYR A 159 20.42 -0.80 -23.41
N ASP A 160 21.40 -0.64 -24.30
CA ASP A 160 22.00 0.66 -24.61
C ASP A 160 20.94 1.70 -25.01
N LYS A 161 19.90 1.26 -25.72
CA LYS A 161 18.70 2.07 -26.02
C LYS A 161 17.99 2.62 -24.79
N MET A 162 17.99 1.92 -23.65
CA MET A 162 17.43 2.44 -22.39
C MET A 162 18.30 3.54 -21.81
N SER A 163 19.62 3.35 -21.88
CA SER A 163 20.60 4.30 -21.37
C SER A 163 20.54 5.60 -22.17
N GLU A 164 20.51 5.50 -23.50
CA GLU A 164 20.29 6.64 -24.41
C GLU A 164 18.98 7.35 -24.10
N LYS A 165 17.87 6.59 -23.99
CA LYS A 165 16.56 7.15 -23.65
C LYS A 165 16.55 7.84 -22.28
N HIS A 166 17.23 7.30 -21.28
CA HIS A 166 17.38 7.93 -19.96
C HIS A 166 18.19 9.23 -20.07
N GLY A 167 19.28 9.22 -20.83
CA GLY A 167 20.10 10.41 -21.10
C GLY A 167 19.31 11.53 -21.80
N GLU A 168 18.55 11.21 -22.85
CA GLU A 168 17.66 12.16 -23.53
C GLU A 168 16.59 12.72 -22.59
N LEU A 169 15.99 11.86 -21.77
CA LEU A 169 14.96 12.25 -20.82
C LEU A 169 15.53 13.18 -19.74
N CYS A 170 16.73 12.90 -19.23
CA CYS A 170 17.46 13.79 -18.32
C CYS A 170 17.73 15.16 -18.96
N LYS A 171 18.20 15.20 -20.21
CA LYS A 171 18.41 16.47 -20.95
C LYS A 171 17.12 17.28 -21.07
N ARG A 172 16.00 16.64 -21.43
CA ARG A 172 14.69 17.29 -21.52
C ARG A 172 14.19 17.79 -20.17
N ILE A 173 14.44 17.06 -19.09
CA ILE A 173 14.10 17.51 -17.73
C ILE A 173 14.91 18.75 -17.37
N THR A 174 16.21 18.76 -17.63
CA THR A 174 17.08 19.91 -17.34
C THR A 174 16.65 21.15 -18.12
N GLN A 175 16.35 21.01 -19.41
CA GLN A 175 15.85 22.11 -20.25
C GLN A 175 14.53 22.67 -19.72
N LEU A 176 13.54 21.81 -19.45
CA LEU A 176 12.26 22.25 -18.90
C LEU A 176 12.39 22.88 -17.51
N LYS A 177 13.34 22.41 -16.68
CA LYS A 177 13.62 23.05 -15.38
C LYS A 177 14.19 24.45 -15.55
N ALA A 178 15.06 24.67 -16.52
CA ALA A 178 15.60 26.01 -16.83
C ALA A 178 14.50 26.94 -17.39
N GLU A 179 13.66 26.45 -18.30
CA GLU A 179 12.51 27.22 -18.82
C GLU A 179 11.50 27.59 -17.72
N LEU A 180 11.31 26.70 -16.75
CA LEU A 180 10.40 26.87 -15.62
C LEU A 180 11.09 27.36 -14.35
N GLU A 181 12.32 27.87 -14.42
CA GLU A 181 13.09 28.25 -13.24
C GLU A 181 12.34 29.28 -12.38
N LYS A 182 11.85 30.35 -13.01
CA LYS A 182 11.05 31.39 -12.34
C LYS A 182 9.76 30.84 -11.71
N PRO A 183 8.85 30.20 -12.46
CA PRO A 183 7.61 29.69 -11.86
C PRO A 183 7.84 28.59 -10.83
N LEU A 184 8.90 27.78 -10.96
CA LEU A 184 9.26 26.80 -9.93
C LEU A 184 9.74 27.49 -8.65
N SER A 185 10.59 28.51 -8.76
CA SER A 185 11.07 29.29 -7.61
C SER A 185 9.93 30.06 -6.93
N GLU A 186 8.99 30.62 -7.68
CA GLU A 186 7.79 31.27 -7.11
C GLU A 186 6.89 30.25 -6.39
N ILE A 187 6.70 29.06 -6.95
CA ILE A 187 5.96 27.98 -6.29
C ILE A 187 6.66 27.55 -5.00
N GLU A 188 7.98 27.38 -5.03
CA GLU A 188 8.79 26.99 -3.88
C GLU A 188 8.73 28.04 -2.75
N ALA A 189 8.82 29.33 -3.10
CA ALA A 189 8.64 30.42 -2.14
C ALA A 189 7.24 30.45 -1.51
N ILE A 190 6.19 30.14 -2.28
CA ILE A 190 4.83 30.00 -1.75
C ILE A 190 4.72 28.78 -0.83
N GLU A 191 5.35 27.66 -1.18
CA GLU A 191 5.37 26.44 -0.36
C GLU A 191 6.10 26.67 0.97
N GLU A 192 7.19 27.41 0.97
CA GLU A 192 7.93 27.80 2.19
C GLU A 192 7.06 28.70 3.09
N GLN A 193 6.41 29.73 2.53
CA GLN A 193 5.45 30.57 3.27
C GLN A 193 4.27 29.76 3.84
N LEU A 194 3.75 28.81 3.07
CA LEU A 194 2.66 27.93 3.51
C LEU A 194 3.07 27.03 4.67
N THR A 195 4.33 26.59 4.71
CA THR A 195 4.86 25.72 5.77
C THR A 195 4.76 26.40 7.14
N ASP A 196 5.15 27.66 7.23
CA ASP A 196 5.05 28.44 8.47
C ASP A 196 3.59 28.69 8.87
N ILE A 197 2.73 29.01 7.89
CA ILE A 197 1.31 29.22 8.14
C ILE A 197 0.64 27.91 8.61
N TYR A 198 0.99 26.76 8.03
CA TYR A 198 0.50 25.46 8.48
C TYR A 198 0.91 25.15 9.90
N ARG A 199 2.14 25.49 10.29
CA ARG A 199 2.60 25.31 11.68
C ARG A 199 1.74 26.12 12.65
N GLN A 200 1.43 27.37 12.33
CA GLN A 200 0.56 28.22 13.16
C GLN A 200 -0.88 27.73 13.18
N GLU A 201 -1.47 27.42 12.02
CA GLU A 201 -2.83 26.88 11.90
C GLU A 201 -3.01 25.58 12.71
N ARG A 202 -1.99 24.70 12.67
CA ARG A 202 -2.02 23.41 13.36
C ARG A 202 -2.28 23.57 14.85
N THR A 203 -1.71 24.60 15.50
CA THR A 203 -1.92 24.84 16.94
C THR A 203 -3.40 25.02 17.29
N PHE A 204 -4.16 25.75 16.46
CA PHE A 204 -5.60 25.94 16.65
C PHE A 204 -6.39 24.67 16.36
N ARG A 205 -5.98 23.92 15.33
CA ARG A 205 -6.60 22.62 15.06
C ARG A 205 -6.39 21.66 16.24
N GLU A 206 -5.21 21.63 16.84
CA GLU A 206 -4.88 20.74 17.97
C GLU A 206 -5.64 21.09 19.25
N LYS A 207 -6.04 22.36 19.43
CA LYS A 207 -6.94 22.77 20.53
C LYS A 207 -8.40 22.35 20.31
N SER A 208 -8.80 22.18 19.05
CA SER A 208 -10.18 21.83 18.71
C SER A 208 -10.49 20.34 18.89
N LYS A 209 -11.76 20.01 19.08
CA LYS A 209 -12.26 18.64 19.09
C LYS A 209 -13.12 18.39 17.85
N ILE A 210 -13.07 17.18 17.31
CA ILE A 210 -13.98 16.76 16.24
C ILE A 210 -15.08 15.91 16.86
N VAL A 211 -16.33 16.36 16.75
CA VAL A 211 -17.52 15.67 17.24
C VAL A 211 -18.46 15.47 16.05
N GLU A 212 -18.79 14.22 15.75
CA GLU A 212 -19.68 13.85 14.62
C GLU A 212 -19.32 14.53 13.29
N GLY A 213 -18.03 14.59 12.98
CA GLY A 213 -17.54 15.19 11.74
C GLY A 213 -17.37 16.71 11.78
N GLN A 214 -17.79 17.38 12.84
CA GLN A 214 -17.73 18.83 12.96
C GLN A 214 -16.66 19.28 13.95
N ARG A 215 -16.00 20.40 13.64
CA ARG A 215 -14.99 21.00 14.52
C ARG A 215 -15.65 21.87 15.58
N VAL A 216 -15.40 21.54 16.84
CA VAL A 216 -15.82 22.30 18.01
C VAL A 216 -14.60 23.03 18.60
N LEU A 217 -14.71 24.35 18.73
CA LEU A 217 -13.64 25.25 19.16
C LEU A 217 -14.25 26.52 19.78
N SER A 218 -13.48 27.24 20.61
CA SER A 218 -13.91 28.53 21.18
C SER A 218 -14.16 29.57 20.08
N GLU A 219 -15.02 30.57 20.33
CA GLU A 219 -15.31 31.61 19.33
C GLU A 219 -14.06 32.37 18.90
N VAL A 220 -13.20 32.74 19.87
CA VAL A 220 -11.95 33.48 19.62
C VAL A 220 -11.00 32.65 18.76
N ASP A 221 -10.75 31.40 19.15
CA ASP A 221 -9.86 30.51 18.37
C ASP A 221 -10.47 30.14 17.00
N SER A 222 -11.80 30.10 16.88
CA SER A 222 -12.51 29.86 15.62
C SER A 222 -12.33 31.01 14.62
N VAL A 223 -12.37 32.26 15.10
CA VAL A 223 -12.07 33.44 14.27
C VAL A 223 -10.62 33.41 13.80
N GLU A 224 -9.67 33.13 14.69
CA GLU A 224 -8.26 33.03 14.32
C GLU A 224 -7.99 31.89 13.33
N LEU A 225 -8.58 30.72 13.56
CA LEU A 225 -8.47 29.60 12.62
C LEU A 225 -8.96 30.03 11.22
N LYS A 226 -10.13 30.67 11.11
CA LYS A 226 -10.65 31.19 9.83
C LYS A 226 -9.73 32.21 9.17
N ASN A 227 -9.06 33.07 9.96
CA ASN A 227 -8.08 34.02 9.44
C ASN A 227 -6.90 33.29 8.79
N TYR A 228 -6.38 32.25 9.45
CA TYR A 228 -5.33 31.41 8.89
C TYR A 228 -5.79 30.63 7.65
N GLU A 229 -6.98 30.04 7.67
CA GLU A 229 -7.55 29.37 6.50
C GLU A 229 -7.70 30.32 5.30
N THR A 230 -8.06 31.58 5.55
CA THR A 230 -8.16 32.61 4.51
C THR A 230 -6.78 32.94 3.92
N LYS A 231 -5.75 33.10 4.77
CA LYS A 231 -4.36 33.30 4.31
C LYS A 231 -3.88 32.11 3.48
N ILE A 232 -4.08 30.88 3.96
CA ILE A 232 -3.73 29.64 3.23
C ILE A 232 -4.42 29.63 1.86
N ASN A 233 -5.72 29.90 1.83
CA ASN A 233 -6.50 29.91 0.58
C ASN A 233 -6.00 30.97 -0.41
N LYS A 234 -5.54 32.13 0.08
CA LYS A 234 -4.92 33.17 -0.76
C LYS A 234 -3.63 32.65 -1.43
N HIS A 235 -2.72 32.06 -0.67
CA HIS A 235 -1.48 31.49 -1.20
C HIS A 235 -1.73 30.32 -2.15
N LEU A 236 -2.66 29.41 -1.80
CA LEU A 236 -3.06 28.31 -2.70
C LEU A 236 -3.69 28.81 -4.01
N ARG A 237 -4.43 29.92 -3.99
CA ARG A 237 -4.96 30.55 -5.22
C ARG A 237 -3.84 31.15 -6.07
N GLN A 238 -2.85 31.79 -5.45
CA GLN A 238 -1.66 32.30 -6.15
C GLN A 238 -0.88 31.15 -6.79
N GLN A 239 -0.61 30.08 -6.05
CA GLN A 239 0.05 28.88 -6.57
C GLN A 239 -0.72 28.29 -7.77
N ARG A 240 -2.05 28.13 -7.64
CA ARG A 240 -2.90 27.64 -8.75
C ARG A 240 -2.89 28.56 -9.97
N LYS A 241 -2.72 29.88 -9.79
CA LYS A 241 -2.63 30.83 -10.90
C LYS A 241 -1.35 30.58 -11.70
N ILE A 242 -0.20 30.47 -11.02
CA ILE A 242 1.10 30.14 -11.64
C ILE A 242 1.02 28.77 -12.32
N GLU A 243 0.48 27.76 -11.63
CA GLU A 243 0.29 26.42 -12.21
C GLU A 243 -0.60 26.43 -13.45
N LYS A 244 -1.60 27.31 -13.52
CA LYS A 244 -2.50 27.45 -14.68
C LYS A 244 -1.81 28.15 -15.85
N GLU A 245 -1.02 29.17 -15.58
CA GLU A 245 -0.23 29.90 -16.60
C GLU A 245 0.80 28.98 -17.27
N HIS A 246 1.42 28.07 -16.51
CA HIS A 246 2.45 27.14 -17.00
C HIS A 246 1.96 25.68 -17.12
N LYS A 247 0.64 25.46 -17.23
CA LYS A 247 -0.01 24.13 -17.10
C LYS A 247 0.64 23.04 -17.95
N ASP A 248 0.85 23.29 -19.24
CA ASP A 248 1.34 22.27 -20.17
C ASP A 248 2.81 21.92 -19.93
N ALA A 249 3.64 22.93 -19.65
CA ALA A 249 5.05 22.75 -19.35
C ALA A 249 5.25 21.99 -18.01
N LEU A 250 4.50 22.37 -16.97
CA LEU A 250 4.51 21.65 -15.68
C LEU A 250 3.98 20.21 -15.80
N LYS A 251 2.94 19.98 -16.62
CA LYS A 251 2.42 18.63 -16.89
C LYS A 251 3.46 17.77 -17.62
N ARG A 252 4.17 18.33 -18.60
CA ARG A 252 5.28 17.65 -19.30
C ARG A 252 6.43 17.33 -18.34
N LEU A 253 6.83 18.29 -17.50
CA LEU A 253 7.87 18.09 -16.49
C LEU A 253 7.49 16.95 -15.52
N LYS A 254 6.26 16.95 -14.97
CA LYS A 254 5.74 15.87 -14.10
C LYS A 254 5.75 14.51 -14.82
N LYS A 255 5.36 14.47 -16.10
CA LYS A 255 5.40 13.25 -16.92
C LYS A 255 6.83 12.72 -17.08
N TYR A 256 7.78 13.57 -17.44
CA TYR A 256 9.17 13.18 -17.61
C TYR A 256 9.80 12.74 -16.28
N LEU A 257 9.56 13.45 -15.18
CA LEU A 257 10.04 13.01 -13.86
C LEU A 257 9.49 11.63 -13.45
N LYS A 258 8.21 11.34 -13.76
CA LYS A 258 7.61 10.02 -13.50
C LYS A 258 8.22 8.94 -14.38
N GLU A 259 8.46 9.25 -15.66
CA GLU A 259 9.12 8.32 -16.58
C GLU A 259 10.59 8.10 -16.18
N GLU A 260 11.31 9.12 -15.76
CA GLU A 260 12.68 9.03 -15.22
C GLU A 260 12.73 8.03 -14.07
N LYS A 261 11.91 8.24 -13.04
CA LYS A 261 11.81 7.33 -11.90
C LYS A 261 11.47 5.89 -12.31
N ARG A 262 10.66 5.72 -13.37
CA ARG A 262 10.26 4.40 -13.88
C ARG A 262 11.41 3.69 -14.59
N ILE A 263 12.28 4.42 -15.29
CA ILE A 263 13.33 3.85 -16.16
C ILE A 263 14.71 3.84 -15.48
N ARG A 264 14.89 4.63 -14.42
CA ARG A 264 16.13 4.71 -13.66
C ARG A 264 16.56 3.34 -13.17
N GLY A 265 17.75 2.90 -13.57
CA GLY A 265 18.31 1.58 -13.25
C GLY A 265 17.67 0.40 -14.00
N LYS A 266 16.97 0.66 -15.12
CA LYS A 266 16.46 -0.37 -16.05
C LYS A 266 17.31 -0.51 -17.32
N ASP A 267 18.57 -0.12 -17.24
CA ASP A 267 19.61 -0.29 -18.27
C ASP A 267 19.97 -1.75 -18.54
N LYS A 268 19.47 -2.69 -17.71
CA LYS A 268 19.64 -4.13 -17.87
C LYS A 268 18.29 -4.80 -18.11
N VAL A 269 18.17 -5.50 -19.25
CA VAL A 269 16.96 -6.24 -19.62
C VAL A 269 17.27 -7.73 -19.63
N TYR A 270 16.35 -8.53 -19.08
CA TYR A 270 16.40 -9.98 -19.17
C TYR A 270 15.77 -10.41 -20.49
N ARG A 271 16.54 -11.00 -21.39
CA ARG A 271 15.98 -11.69 -22.56
C ARG A 271 15.49 -13.07 -22.10
N ILE A 272 14.19 -13.29 -22.18
CA ILE A 272 13.54 -14.55 -21.84
C ILE A 272 13.09 -15.20 -23.15
N ASP A 273 13.47 -16.46 -23.36
CA ASP A 273 12.94 -17.27 -24.46
C ASP A 273 11.55 -17.78 -24.08
N THR A 274 10.50 -17.22 -24.68
CA THR A 274 9.10 -17.38 -24.24
C THR A 274 8.40 -18.60 -24.82
N GLU A 275 8.91 -19.18 -25.91
CA GLU A 275 8.21 -20.25 -26.64
C GLU A 275 8.23 -21.57 -25.85
N LEU A 276 9.40 -21.96 -25.35
CA LEU A 276 9.54 -23.14 -24.50
C LEU A 276 8.78 -22.98 -23.16
N ASP A 277 8.70 -21.76 -22.65
CA ASP A 277 7.99 -21.47 -21.40
C ASP A 277 6.48 -21.53 -21.55
N GLN A 278 5.94 -21.09 -22.69
CA GLN A 278 4.53 -21.26 -23.05
C GLN A 278 4.16 -22.74 -23.19
N ILE A 279 4.99 -23.54 -23.88
CA ILE A 279 4.79 -24.98 -24.01
C ILE A 279 4.81 -25.66 -22.63
N MET A 280 5.80 -25.35 -21.80
CA MET A 280 5.92 -25.92 -20.45
C MET A 280 4.79 -25.47 -19.52
N THR A 281 4.25 -24.26 -19.70
CA THR A 281 3.08 -23.79 -18.97
C THR A 281 1.84 -24.62 -19.29
N CYS A 282 1.59 -24.94 -20.57
CA CYS A 282 0.49 -25.82 -20.97
C CYS A 282 0.60 -27.21 -20.33
N PHE A 283 1.79 -27.80 -20.30
CA PHE A 283 2.02 -29.09 -19.64
C PHE A 283 1.82 -29.03 -18.13
N LYS A 284 2.37 -28.00 -17.45
CA LYS A 284 2.19 -27.79 -16.00
C LYS A 284 0.71 -27.63 -15.64
N MET A 285 -0.05 -26.83 -16.40
CA MET A 285 -1.49 -26.65 -16.16
C MET A 285 -2.30 -27.92 -16.41
N SER A 286 -1.97 -28.67 -17.46
CA SER A 286 -2.61 -29.96 -17.74
C SER A 286 -2.35 -30.95 -16.61
N PHE A 287 -1.13 -30.98 -16.08
CA PHE A 287 -0.75 -31.84 -14.96
C PHE A 287 -1.48 -31.47 -13.65
N ILE A 288 -1.65 -30.19 -13.33
CA ILE A 288 -2.47 -29.75 -12.17
C ILE A 288 -3.90 -30.25 -12.29
N ASN A 289 -4.48 -30.11 -13.48
CA ASN A 289 -5.85 -30.53 -13.73
C ASN A 289 -6.00 -32.05 -13.58
N LEU A 290 -5.01 -32.83 -14.04
CA LEU A 290 -4.97 -34.27 -13.84
C LEU A 290 -4.83 -34.64 -12.35
N CYS A 291 -3.98 -33.95 -11.59
CA CYS A 291 -3.87 -34.16 -10.14
C CYS A 291 -5.18 -33.84 -9.42
N SER A 292 -5.84 -32.74 -9.79
CA SER A 292 -7.15 -32.35 -9.26
C SER A 292 -8.21 -33.41 -9.57
N LEU A 293 -8.20 -33.94 -10.79
CA LEU A 293 -9.10 -35.02 -11.20
C LEU A 293 -8.82 -36.31 -10.42
N PHE A 294 -7.54 -36.66 -10.22
CA PHE A 294 -7.13 -37.83 -9.44
C PHE A 294 -7.61 -37.71 -7.98
N LEU A 295 -7.40 -36.57 -7.34
CA LEU A 295 -7.87 -36.32 -5.97
C LEU A 295 -9.40 -36.42 -5.87
N THR A 296 -10.12 -35.89 -6.86
CA THR A 296 -11.58 -35.96 -6.94
C THR A 296 -12.06 -37.40 -7.10
N ARG A 297 -11.47 -38.16 -8.03
CA ARG A 297 -11.97 -39.48 -8.44
C ARG A 297 -11.47 -40.63 -7.56
N CYS A 298 -10.25 -40.54 -7.05
CA CYS A 298 -9.58 -41.64 -6.37
C CYS A 298 -9.45 -41.40 -4.85
N MET A 299 -9.52 -40.14 -4.40
CA MET A 299 -9.29 -39.75 -3.01
C MET A 299 -10.48 -38.96 -2.44
N ASN A 300 -11.70 -39.22 -2.92
CA ASN A 300 -12.95 -38.72 -2.35
C ASN A 300 -13.00 -37.19 -2.09
N HIS A 301 -12.45 -36.39 -3.01
CA HIS A 301 -12.37 -34.93 -2.92
C HIS A 301 -11.45 -34.36 -1.83
N GLU A 302 -10.48 -35.14 -1.36
CA GLU A 302 -9.42 -34.64 -0.47
C GLU A 302 -8.69 -33.43 -1.08
N LYS A 303 -8.42 -32.43 -0.25
CA LYS A 303 -7.77 -31.18 -0.65
C LYS A 303 -6.29 -31.21 -0.28
N PHE A 304 -5.52 -32.06 -0.94
CA PHE A 304 -4.07 -32.05 -0.78
C PHE A 304 -3.43 -30.88 -1.53
N GLU A 305 -2.44 -30.26 -0.91
CA GLU A 305 -1.48 -29.43 -1.64
C GLU A 305 -0.69 -30.33 -2.61
N LEU A 306 -0.38 -29.83 -3.80
CA LEU A 306 0.35 -30.59 -4.82
C LEU A 306 1.66 -31.17 -4.28
N GLN A 307 2.37 -30.43 -3.44
CA GLN A 307 3.61 -30.89 -2.82
C GLN A 307 3.37 -32.08 -1.88
N THR A 308 2.33 -32.02 -1.05
CA THR A 308 1.91 -33.15 -0.21
C THR A 308 1.50 -34.36 -1.05
N LEU A 309 0.80 -34.16 -2.17
CA LEU A 309 0.46 -35.22 -3.12
C LEU A 309 1.72 -35.89 -3.70
N PHE A 310 2.73 -35.09 -4.07
CA PHE A 310 4.00 -35.61 -4.57
C PHE A 310 4.75 -36.43 -3.52
N GLU A 311 4.93 -35.88 -2.33
CA GLU A 311 5.70 -36.50 -1.25
C GLU A 311 4.99 -37.72 -0.67
N SER A 312 3.65 -37.70 -0.61
CA SER A 312 2.88 -38.75 0.06
C SER A 312 2.42 -39.87 -0.87
N ILE A 313 2.28 -39.61 -2.17
CA ILE A 313 1.73 -40.58 -3.13
C ILE A 313 2.71 -40.86 -4.26
N PHE A 314 3.23 -39.83 -4.94
CA PHE A 314 4.09 -40.05 -6.11
C PHE A 314 5.52 -40.48 -5.77
N GLN A 315 5.96 -40.34 -4.52
CA GLN A 315 7.25 -40.86 -4.04
C GLN A 315 7.14 -42.25 -3.40
N LEU A 316 5.94 -42.83 -3.28
CA LEU A 316 5.79 -44.20 -2.82
C LEU A 316 6.36 -45.15 -3.88
N ASN A 317 7.22 -46.08 -3.45
CA ASN A 317 7.71 -47.14 -4.33
C ASN A 317 6.53 -47.99 -4.80
N GLY A 318 6.28 -48.00 -6.10
CA GLY A 318 5.29 -48.85 -6.74
C GLY A 318 5.95 -49.82 -7.70
N GLU A 319 5.49 -51.07 -7.71
CA GLU A 319 5.81 -52.03 -8.77
C GLU A 319 4.72 -51.95 -9.83
N ALA A 320 5.12 -51.64 -11.07
CA ALA A 320 4.23 -51.60 -12.21
C ALA A 320 4.27 -52.95 -12.94
N PHE A 321 3.13 -53.62 -13.04
CA PHE A 321 2.97 -54.82 -13.86
C PHE A 321 2.13 -54.48 -15.08
N ILE A 322 2.68 -54.75 -16.26
CA ILE A 322 1.92 -54.65 -17.51
C ILE A 322 1.08 -55.91 -17.62
N THR A 323 -0.22 -55.80 -17.31
CA THR A 323 -1.16 -56.87 -17.62
C THR A 323 -1.43 -56.81 -19.12
N THR A 324 -0.76 -57.65 -19.89
CA THR A 324 -1.14 -57.89 -21.28
C THR A 324 -2.52 -58.56 -21.24
N VAL A 325 -3.57 -57.79 -21.53
CA VAL A 325 -4.88 -58.36 -21.81
C VAL A 325 -4.72 -59.12 -23.13
N LEU A 326 -4.56 -60.44 -23.04
CA LEU A 326 -4.76 -61.32 -24.19
C LEU A 326 -6.22 -61.15 -24.61
N GLY A 327 -6.40 -60.77 -25.88
CA GLY A 327 -7.69 -60.43 -26.47
C GLY A 327 -8.70 -61.56 -26.50
#